data_AF-A0A949ILT3-F1
#
_entry.id   AF-A0A949ILT3-F1
#
_cell.length_a   1.000
_cell.length_b   1.000
_cell.length_c   1.000
_cell.angle_alpha   90.00
_cell.angle_beta   90.00
_cell.angle_gamma   90.00
#
_symmetry.space_group_name_H-M   'P 1'
#
loop_
_entity.id
_entity.type
_entity.pdbx_description
1 polymer ?
#
loop_
_entity_poly.entity_id
_entity_poly.type
_entity_poly.pdbx_seq_one_letter_code
_entity_poly.pdbx_strand_id
1 'polypeptide(L)'
;MCAVAGSASLTRADAADDFAKGCELYNARKYTQAEPIFNDTVRKFPNFWPGHYYLAHTLLAEGKRAAAKAEYEAVLGCKPAAGADVAGACQKVLATLGSGSATGSTGSSSASATGGASGAAKDGEEDETGPVLNANQKASLDQVARLTKEMNAKMDALRAEMKEKLAEGENNANTFYRFPDGTVRTSMTPEQEAAIHKEYADKIHQVQEDYKNRISHIH
;
A
#
# COMPACT_ATOMS: atom_id res chain seq x y z
N MET A 1 -23.33 42.31 15.54
CA MET A 1 -22.14 41.73 16.18
C MET A 1 -21.87 40.39 15.50
N CYS A 2 -21.09 40.37 14.42
CA CYS A 2 -20.67 39.11 13.78
C CYS A 2 -19.27 38.78 14.27
N ALA A 3 -19.17 37.77 15.14
CA ALA A 3 -17.91 37.28 15.63
C ALA A 3 -17.13 36.63 14.48
N VAL A 4 -15.99 37.24 14.14
CA VAL A 4 -14.90 36.62 13.41
C VAL A 4 -14.35 35.51 14.30
N ALA A 5 -14.72 34.27 14.01
CA ALA A 5 -14.15 33.10 14.65
C ALA A 5 -12.94 32.61 13.83
N GLY A 6 -11.75 32.91 14.35
CA GLY A 6 -10.56 32.07 14.27
C GLY A 6 -10.11 31.62 12.89
N SER A 7 -9.33 32.44 12.21
CA SER A 7 -8.31 31.96 11.27
C SER A 7 -7.22 31.23 12.06
N ALA A 8 -7.54 30.05 12.59
CA ALA A 8 -6.52 29.08 12.96
C ALA A 8 -5.87 28.67 11.63
N SER A 9 -4.59 28.98 11.48
CA SER A 9 -3.77 28.55 10.35
C SER A 9 -3.80 27.03 10.32
N LEU A 10 -4.78 26.44 9.64
CA LEU A 10 -4.87 25.01 9.38
C LEU A 10 -3.60 24.64 8.62
N THR A 11 -2.64 24.07 9.33
CA THR A 11 -1.34 23.77 8.76
C THR A 11 -1.42 22.43 8.03
N ARG A 12 -0.50 22.17 7.10
CA ARG A 12 -0.35 20.84 6.50
C ARG A 12 -0.12 19.75 7.56
N ALA A 13 0.37 20.10 8.75
CA ALA A 13 0.55 19.15 9.85
C ALA A 13 -0.80 18.67 10.42
N ASP A 14 -1.79 19.57 10.54
CA ASP A 14 -3.14 19.20 10.95
C ASP A 14 -3.81 18.27 9.92
N ALA A 15 -3.57 18.53 8.62
CA ALA A 15 -3.99 17.64 7.54
C ALA A 15 -3.42 16.23 7.69
N ALA A 16 -2.15 16.13 8.10
CA ALA A 16 -1.44 14.87 8.27
C ALA A 16 -1.96 14.09 9.50
N ASP A 17 -2.35 14.79 10.57
CA ASP A 17 -2.93 14.18 11.77
C ASP A 17 -4.33 13.60 11.51
N ASP A 18 -5.22 14.39 10.88
CA ASP A 18 -6.55 13.92 10.46
C ASP A 18 -6.44 12.76 9.45
N PHE A 19 -5.49 12.85 8.52
CA PHE A 19 -5.19 11.78 7.58
C PHE A 19 -4.71 10.49 8.25
N ALA A 20 -3.83 10.58 9.25
CA ALA A 20 -3.33 9.41 9.98
C ALA A 20 -4.48 8.65 10.66
N LYS A 21 -5.42 9.35 11.30
CA LYS A 21 -6.64 8.74 11.89
C LYS A 21 -7.49 8.05 10.82
N GLY A 22 -7.66 8.68 9.67
CA GLY A 22 -8.34 8.07 8.52
C GLY A 22 -7.66 6.77 8.08
N CYS A 23 -6.32 6.76 8.01
CA CYS A 23 -5.55 5.57 7.65
C CYS A 23 -5.70 4.43 8.67
N GLU A 24 -5.74 4.73 9.97
CA GLU A 24 -6.00 3.72 11.00
C GLU A 24 -7.36 3.04 10.81
N LEU A 25 -8.41 3.82 10.54
CA LEU A 25 -9.75 3.30 10.29
C LEU A 25 -9.82 2.50 8.97
N TYR A 26 -9.13 2.97 7.94
CA TYR A 26 -8.99 2.26 6.67
C TYR A 26 -8.32 0.90 6.85
N ASN A 27 -7.22 0.84 7.61
CA ASN A 27 -6.52 -0.40 7.94
C ASN A 27 -7.38 -1.34 8.80
N ALA A 28 -8.24 -0.78 9.66
CA ALA A 28 -9.24 -1.53 10.41
C ALA A 28 -10.45 -1.97 9.57
N ARG A 29 -10.45 -1.74 8.25
CA ARG A 29 -11.56 -1.99 7.30
C ARG A 29 -12.87 -1.28 7.66
N LYS A 30 -12.80 -0.20 8.44
CA LYS A 30 -13.95 0.61 8.85
C LYS A 30 -14.18 1.76 7.86
N TYR A 31 -14.48 1.41 6.61
CA TYR A 31 -14.57 2.36 5.49
C TYR A 31 -15.64 3.45 5.72
N THR A 32 -16.78 3.08 6.29
CA THR A 32 -17.88 4.00 6.62
C THR A 32 -17.51 5.07 7.65
N GLN A 33 -16.54 4.79 8.53
CA GLN A 33 -16.02 5.74 9.51
C GLN A 33 -14.83 6.54 8.96
N ALA A 34 -14.07 5.95 8.03
CA ALA A 34 -12.93 6.61 7.41
C ALA A 34 -13.35 7.65 6.34
N GLU A 35 -14.44 7.38 5.61
CA GLU A 35 -14.98 8.28 4.58
C GLU A 35 -15.13 9.73 5.06
N PRO A 36 -15.86 10.03 6.16
CA PRO A 36 -16.05 11.42 6.60
C PRO A 36 -14.74 12.10 7.01
N ILE A 37 -13.79 11.36 7.58
CA ILE A 37 -12.49 11.90 8.01
C ILE A 37 -11.65 12.29 6.79
N PHE A 38 -11.58 11.42 5.78
CA PHE A 38 -10.89 11.76 4.54
C PHE A 38 -11.61 12.87 3.78
N ASN A 39 -12.94 12.89 3.80
CA ASN A 39 -13.75 13.96 3.20
C ASN A 39 -13.46 15.32 3.85
N ASP A 40 -13.45 15.41 5.18
CA ASP A 40 -13.08 16.64 5.86
C ASP A 40 -11.62 17.03 5.60
N THR A 41 -10.72 16.05 5.47
CA THR A 41 -9.31 16.29 5.12
C THR A 41 -9.19 16.94 3.73
N VAL A 42 -9.85 16.41 2.71
CA VAL A 42 -9.80 17.00 1.35
C VAL A 42 -10.56 18.33 1.26
N ARG A 43 -11.61 18.53 2.06
CA ARG A 43 -12.33 19.82 2.16
C ARG A 43 -11.46 20.91 2.76
N LYS A 44 -10.72 20.60 3.82
CA LYS A 44 -9.76 21.53 4.45
C LYS A 44 -8.54 21.75 3.55
N PHE A 45 -8.09 20.71 2.85
CA PHE A 45 -6.87 20.72 2.05
C PHE A 45 -7.11 20.16 0.63
N PRO A 46 -7.67 20.98 -0.29
CA PRO A 46 -8.01 20.53 -1.65
C PRO A 46 -6.81 20.21 -2.54
N ASN A 47 -5.60 20.61 -2.13
CA ASN A 47 -4.35 20.30 -2.83
C ASN A 47 -3.60 19.11 -2.21
N PHE A 48 -4.21 18.40 -1.26
CA PHE A 48 -3.60 17.26 -0.58
C PHE A 48 -3.94 15.96 -1.31
N TRP A 49 -3.12 15.63 -2.31
CA TRP A 49 -3.28 14.42 -3.13
C TRP A 49 -3.40 13.10 -2.33
N PRO A 50 -2.73 12.88 -1.17
CA PRO A 50 -2.91 11.64 -0.41
C PRO A 50 -4.33 11.51 0.13
N GLY A 51 -4.97 12.59 0.57
CA GLY A 51 -6.35 12.58 1.05
C GLY A 51 -7.32 12.11 -0.04
N HIS A 52 -7.21 12.67 -1.24
CA HIS A 52 -8.04 12.26 -2.39
C HIS A 52 -7.83 10.79 -2.76
N TYR A 53 -6.58 10.29 -2.71
CA TYR A 53 -6.27 8.90 -3.04
C TYR A 53 -6.91 7.89 -2.07
N TYR A 54 -6.82 8.15 -0.76
CA TYR A 54 -7.40 7.27 0.26
C TYR A 54 -8.91 7.41 0.35
N LEU A 55 -9.47 8.61 0.10
CA LEU A 55 -10.90 8.80 -0.04
C LEU A 55 -11.43 7.97 -1.21
N ALA A 56 -10.77 8.02 -2.37
CA ALA A 56 -11.14 7.23 -3.54
C ALA A 56 -11.12 5.71 -3.26
N HIS A 57 -10.09 5.21 -2.56
CA HIS A 57 -10.02 3.81 -2.13
C HIS A 57 -11.13 3.44 -1.15
N THR A 58 -11.44 4.32 -0.20
CA THR A 58 -12.50 4.11 0.77
C THR A 58 -13.86 4.02 0.06
N LEU A 59 -14.16 4.96 -0.84
CA LEU A 59 -15.37 4.96 -1.67
C LEU A 59 -15.47 3.72 -2.56
N LEU A 60 -14.33 3.25 -3.09
CA LEU A 60 -14.27 2.03 -3.89
C LEU A 60 -14.61 0.79 -3.06
N ALA A 61 -14.10 0.70 -1.83
CA ALA A 61 -14.41 -0.37 -0.88
C ALA A 61 -15.88 -0.35 -0.43
N GLU A 62 -16.51 0.83 -0.39
CA GLU A 62 -17.95 0.98 -0.16
C GLU A 62 -18.82 0.72 -1.40
N GLY A 63 -18.22 0.46 -2.56
CA GLY A 63 -18.92 0.24 -3.82
C GLY A 63 -19.38 1.51 -4.54
N LYS A 64 -19.05 2.69 -4.02
CA LYS A 64 -19.35 4.01 -4.61
C LYS A 64 -18.38 4.34 -5.75
N ARG A 65 -18.36 3.50 -6.79
CA ARG A 65 -17.43 3.57 -7.93
C ARG A 65 -17.43 4.92 -8.66
N ALA A 66 -18.60 5.54 -8.84
CA ALA A 66 -18.72 6.83 -9.51
C ALA A 66 -18.04 7.96 -8.72
N ALA A 67 -18.22 8.00 -7.40
CA ALA A 67 -17.58 8.98 -6.53
C ALA A 67 -16.07 8.73 -6.44
N ALA A 68 -15.65 7.46 -6.32
CA ALA A 68 -14.23 7.08 -6.32
C ALA A 68 -13.51 7.56 -7.59
N LYS A 69 -14.15 7.46 -8.76
CA LYS A 69 -13.59 7.91 -10.03
C LYS A 69 -13.24 9.40 -10.01
N ALA A 70 -14.16 10.26 -9.54
CA ALA A 70 -13.94 11.69 -9.47
C ALA A 70 -12.74 12.05 -8.56
N GLU A 71 -12.61 11.36 -7.43
CA GLU A 71 -11.50 11.57 -6.50
C GLU A 71 -10.14 11.14 -7.09
N TYR A 72 -10.08 10.02 -7.82
CA TYR A 72 -8.85 9.63 -8.53
C TYR A 72 -8.46 10.63 -9.63
N GLU A 73 -9.44 11.22 -10.32
CA GLU A 73 -9.19 12.29 -11.30
C GLU A 73 -8.64 13.55 -10.62
N ALA A 74 -9.13 13.89 -9.42
CA ALA A 74 -8.58 14.99 -8.62
C ALA A 74 -7.12 14.75 -8.23
N VAL A 75 -6.74 13.52 -7.86
CA VAL A 75 -5.34 13.14 -7.57
C VAL A 75 -4.42 13.44 -8.76
N LEU A 76 -4.86 13.13 -9.98
CA LEU A 76 -4.10 13.42 -11.20
C LEU A 76 -3.95 14.93 -11.45
N GLY A 77 -4.98 15.71 -11.10
CA GLY A 77 -4.96 17.18 -11.17
C GLY A 77 -3.99 17.82 -10.18
N CYS A 78 -3.85 17.28 -8.97
CA CYS A 78 -2.99 17.83 -7.93
C CYS A 78 -1.47 17.66 -8.18
N LYS A 79 -1.06 16.99 -9.28
CA LYS A 79 0.35 16.70 -9.63
C LYS A 79 1.18 16.22 -8.42
N PRO A 80 1.04 14.95 -8.00
CA PRO A 80 1.79 14.42 -6.86
C PRO A 80 3.31 14.62 -7.07
N ALA A 81 3.98 15.32 -6.15
CA ALA A 81 5.42 15.59 -6.25
C ALA A 81 6.29 14.33 -6.10
N ALA A 82 5.73 13.23 -5.58
CA ALA A 82 6.33 11.90 -5.57
C ALA A 82 6.01 11.08 -6.84
N GLY A 83 5.51 11.74 -7.89
CA GLY A 83 4.56 11.19 -8.85
C GLY A 83 5.08 10.67 -10.18
N ALA A 84 5.47 9.41 -10.21
CA ALA A 84 5.24 8.56 -11.39
C ALA A 84 4.35 7.35 -11.03
N ASP A 85 4.58 6.75 -9.86
CA ASP A 85 3.91 5.51 -9.45
C ASP A 85 2.43 5.72 -9.08
N VAL A 86 2.12 6.74 -8.27
CA VAL A 86 0.74 7.01 -7.81
C VAL A 86 -0.18 7.42 -8.96
N ALA A 87 0.32 8.23 -9.91
CA ALA A 87 -0.46 8.63 -11.08
C ALA A 87 -0.77 7.41 -11.97
N GLY A 88 0.22 6.52 -12.19
CA GLY A 88 0.01 5.27 -12.91
C GLY A 88 -0.96 4.33 -12.19
N ALA A 89 -0.90 4.22 -10.86
CA ALA A 89 -1.84 3.45 -10.07
C ALA A 89 -3.28 3.99 -10.20
N CYS A 90 -3.47 5.31 -10.09
CA CYS A 90 -4.77 5.95 -10.27
C CYS A 90 -5.32 5.72 -11.68
N GLN A 91 -4.49 5.86 -12.72
CA GLN A 91 -4.89 5.61 -14.11
C GLN A 91 -5.33 4.17 -14.35
N LYS A 92 -4.64 3.18 -13.77
CA LYS A 92 -5.04 1.77 -13.83
C LYS A 92 -6.42 1.55 -13.20
N VAL A 93 -6.65 2.10 -12.00
CA VAL A 93 -7.94 1.98 -11.32
C VAL A 93 -9.05 2.72 -12.07
N LEU A 94 -8.76 3.90 -12.64
CA LEU A 94 -9.72 4.61 -13.48
C LEU A 94 -10.08 3.84 -14.74
N ALA A 95 -9.12 3.14 -15.36
CA ALA A 95 -9.37 2.30 -16.53
C ALA A 95 -10.27 1.10 -16.19
N THR A 96 -10.05 0.44 -15.05
CA THR A 96 -10.93 -0.66 -14.60
C THR A 96 -12.33 -0.16 -14.26
N LEU A 97 -12.46 1.03 -13.65
CA LEU A 97 -13.73 1.67 -13.34
C LEU A 97 -14.48 2.17 -14.59
N GLY A 98 -13.76 2.68 -15.59
CA GLY A 98 -14.33 3.15 -16.85
C GLY A 98 -14.74 2.01 -17.79
N SER A 99 -14.11 0.84 -17.70
CA SER A 99 -14.45 -0.34 -18.48
C SER A 99 -15.75 -1.03 -18.03
N GLY A 100 -16.30 -0.64 -16.87
CA GLY A 100 -17.55 -1.15 -16.33
C GLY A 100 -18.75 -0.23 -16.59
N SER A 101 -19.00 0.14 -17.85
CA SER A 101 -20.18 0.91 -18.22
C SER A 101 -21.24 0.03 -18.89
N ALA A 102 -22.16 -0.51 -18.09
CA ALA A 102 -23.60 -0.57 -18.39
C ALA A 102 -24.33 -1.49 -17.39
N THR A 103 -25.00 -0.91 -16.40
CA THR A 103 -26.39 -1.20 -16.01
C THR A 103 -26.74 -0.35 -14.80
N GLY A 104 -27.80 0.45 -14.93
CA GLY A 104 -28.09 1.57 -14.05
C GLY A 104 -28.79 1.21 -12.74
N SER A 105 -28.93 2.21 -11.88
CA SER A 105 -30.21 2.70 -11.35
C SER A 105 -29.89 3.91 -10.46
N THR A 106 -30.16 5.14 -10.88
CA THR A 106 -31.38 5.92 -10.55
C THR A 106 -31.92 5.76 -9.12
N GLY A 107 -31.96 6.88 -8.40
CA GLY A 107 -33.08 7.19 -7.50
C GLY A 107 -32.76 7.21 -6.01
N SER A 108 -32.77 8.41 -5.45
CA SER A 108 -32.90 8.68 -4.02
C SER A 108 -34.15 8.05 -3.38
N SER A 109 -34.06 7.90 -2.06
CA SER A 109 -35.10 8.15 -1.05
C SER A 109 -35.80 6.94 -0.41
N SER A 110 -35.69 6.94 0.91
CA SER A 110 -36.81 6.83 1.87
C SER A 110 -37.32 5.44 2.29
N ALA A 111 -37.40 5.34 3.63
CA ALA A 111 -38.33 4.57 4.46
C ALA A 111 -37.95 3.14 4.87
N SER A 112 -37.63 3.07 6.16
CA SER A 112 -38.05 2.09 7.16
C SER A 112 -38.91 0.91 6.71
N ALA A 113 -38.47 -0.31 7.05
CA ALA A 113 -39.34 -1.32 7.64
C ALA A 113 -38.52 -2.32 8.47
N THR A 114 -39.09 -2.63 9.63
CA THR A 114 -38.67 -3.57 10.67
C THR A 114 -39.03 -5.02 10.33
N GLY A 115 -38.32 -5.97 10.96
CA GLY A 115 -38.64 -7.40 11.01
C GLY A 115 -37.63 -8.23 10.21
N GLY A 116 -37.03 -9.33 10.68
CA GLY A 116 -37.32 -10.19 11.81
C GLY A 116 -37.04 -11.63 11.38
N ALA A 117 -35.99 -12.23 11.96
CA ALA A 117 -35.71 -13.67 12.13
C ALA A 117 -35.44 -14.61 10.94
N SER A 118 -34.27 -15.27 11.06
CA SER A 118 -34.01 -16.72 10.98
C SER A 118 -34.18 -17.47 9.64
N GLY A 119 -33.12 -18.17 9.22
CA GLY A 119 -33.26 -19.28 8.28
C GLY A 119 -31.97 -19.73 7.63
N ALA A 120 -31.53 -20.94 7.98
CA ALA A 120 -30.34 -21.63 7.54
C ALA A 120 -30.17 -21.84 6.01
N ALA A 121 -28.89 -21.92 5.63
CA ALA A 121 -28.26 -22.78 4.62
C ALA A 121 -28.82 -22.83 3.19
N LYS A 122 -27.96 -22.44 2.24
CA LYS A 122 -27.75 -23.24 1.03
C LYS A 122 -26.41 -22.95 0.37
N ASP A 123 -25.72 -24.05 0.08
CA ASP A 123 -24.57 -24.20 -0.78
C ASP A 123 -24.80 -23.63 -2.19
N GLY A 124 -23.69 -23.26 -2.84
CA GLY A 124 -23.58 -23.05 -4.28
C GLY A 124 -23.76 -21.61 -4.70
N GLU A 125 -22.68 -20.95 -5.09
CA GLU A 125 -22.39 -20.62 -6.50
C GLU A 125 -21.14 -19.74 -6.51
N GLU A 126 -20.04 -20.24 -7.05
CA GLU A 126 -18.87 -19.44 -7.39
C GLU A 126 -19.22 -18.58 -8.62
N ASP A 127 -20.03 -17.55 -8.43
CA ASP A 127 -20.26 -16.50 -9.43
C ASP A 127 -19.29 -15.34 -9.16
N GLU A 128 -18.00 -15.58 -9.40
CA GLU A 128 -17.04 -14.51 -9.54
C GLU A 128 -16.84 -14.29 -11.04
N THR A 129 -17.68 -13.44 -11.62
CA THR A 129 -17.43 -12.76 -12.89
C THR A 129 -16.21 -11.84 -12.76
N GLY A 130 -15.04 -12.44 -12.54
CA GLY A 130 -13.74 -11.82 -12.77
C GLY A 130 -13.50 -11.67 -14.27
N PRO A 131 -12.55 -10.82 -14.68
CA PRO A 131 -12.20 -10.69 -16.09
C PRO A 131 -11.85 -12.09 -16.61
N VAL A 132 -12.46 -12.49 -17.74
CA VAL A 132 -12.16 -13.75 -18.42
C VAL A 132 -10.73 -13.65 -18.95
N LEU A 133 -9.75 -13.84 -18.06
CA LEU A 133 -8.36 -13.94 -18.41
C LEU A 133 -8.23 -15.22 -19.22
N ASN A 134 -7.67 -15.12 -20.43
CA ASN A 134 -7.37 -16.29 -21.24
C ASN A 134 -6.53 -17.26 -20.38
N ALA A 135 -6.76 -18.57 -20.48
CA ALA A 135 -5.99 -19.59 -19.77
C ALA A 135 -4.47 -19.37 -19.89
N ASN A 136 -4.02 -18.82 -21.02
CA ASN A 136 -2.63 -18.44 -21.25
C ASN A 136 -2.16 -17.25 -20.37
N GLN A 137 -3.01 -16.25 -20.14
CA GLN A 137 -2.75 -15.11 -19.25
C GLN A 137 -2.79 -15.50 -17.77
N LYS A 138 -3.67 -16.45 -17.41
CA LYS A 138 -3.70 -17.00 -16.04
C LYS A 138 -2.44 -17.81 -15.73
N ALA A 139 -1.94 -18.58 -16.69
CA ALA A 139 -0.70 -19.33 -16.56
C ALA A 139 0.54 -18.41 -16.43
N SER A 140 0.61 -17.33 -17.21
CA SER A 140 1.70 -16.36 -17.10
C SER A 140 1.68 -15.59 -15.78
N LEU A 141 0.50 -15.22 -15.27
CA LEU A 141 0.36 -14.61 -13.93
C LEU A 141 0.76 -15.57 -12.79
N ASP A 142 0.38 -16.85 -12.87
CA ASP A 142 0.80 -17.86 -11.89
C ASP A 142 2.33 -18.04 -11.91
N GLN A 143 2.94 -18.02 -13.11
CA GLN A 143 4.39 -18.10 -13.26
C GLN A 143 5.12 -16.88 -12.67
N VAL A 144 4.60 -15.66 -12.90
CA VAL A 144 5.13 -14.43 -12.27
C VAL A 144 4.97 -14.47 -10.75
N ALA A 145 3.84 -14.97 -10.23
CA ALA A 145 3.62 -15.11 -8.80
C ALA A 145 4.59 -16.11 -8.15
N ARG A 146 4.87 -17.25 -8.82
CA ARG A 146 5.89 -18.22 -8.37
C ARG A 146 7.29 -17.61 -8.34
N LEU A 147 7.69 -16.94 -9.42
CA LEU A 147 9.01 -16.29 -9.48
C LEU A 147 9.17 -15.20 -8.42
N THR A 148 8.12 -14.41 -8.17
CA THR A 148 8.14 -13.38 -7.13
C THR A 148 8.25 -14.01 -5.73
N LYS A 149 7.54 -15.12 -5.48
CA LYS A 149 7.65 -15.87 -4.22
C LYS A 149 9.05 -16.44 -4.02
N GLU A 150 9.64 -17.01 -5.06
CA GLU A 150 11.02 -17.51 -5.03
C GLU A 150 12.05 -16.40 -4.81
N MET A 151 11.88 -15.25 -5.47
CA MET A 151 12.70 -14.06 -5.28
C MET A 151 12.70 -13.61 -3.81
N ASN A 152 11.51 -13.48 -3.21
CA ASN A 152 11.36 -13.09 -1.81
C ASN A 152 12.01 -14.12 -0.88
N ALA A 153 11.76 -15.42 -1.10
CA ALA A 153 12.38 -16.48 -0.31
C ALA A 153 13.91 -16.44 -0.38
N LYS A 154 14.49 -16.17 -1.56
CA LYS A 154 15.95 -16.01 -1.71
C LYS A 154 16.49 -14.76 -1.01
N MET A 155 15.77 -13.64 -1.05
CA MET A 155 16.16 -12.44 -0.32
C MET A 155 16.13 -12.66 1.19
N ASP A 156 15.11 -13.35 1.70
CA ASP A 156 15.01 -13.67 3.13
C ASP A 156 16.10 -14.66 3.56
N ALA A 157 16.44 -15.64 2.73
CA ALA A 157 17.57 -16.54 2.97
C ALA A 157 18.90 -15.76 3.04
N LEU A 158 19.15 -14.84 2.09
CA LEU A 158 20.36 -14.01 2.09
C LEU A 158 20.44 -13.09 3.32
N ARG A 159 19.32 -12.53 3.78
CA ARG A 159 19.28 -11.73 5.02
C ARG A 159 19.53 -12.59 6.26
N ALA A 160 19.02 -13.82 6.28
CA ALA A 160 19.28 -14.76 7.36
C ALA A 160 20.77 -15.17 7.42
N GLU A 161 21.37 -15.50 6.28
CA GLU A 161 22.82 -15.78 6.18
C GLU A 161 23.66 -14.57 6.58
N MET A 162 23.26 -13.35 6.21
CA MET A 162 23.95 -12.12 6.63
C MET A 162 23.93 -11.98 8.16
N LYS A 163 22.77 -12.26 8.80
CA LYS A 163 22.62 -12.22 10.25
C LYS A 163 23.49 -13.28 10.93
N GLU A 164 23.54 -14.48 10.36
CA GLU A 164 24.41 -15.57 10.85
C GLU A 164 25.88 -15.18 10.76
N LYS A 165 26.33 -14.61 9.63
CA LYS A 165 27.70 -14.12 9.50
C LYS A 165 28.06 -12.98 10.45
N LEU A 166 27.12 -12.09 10.75
CA LEU A 166 27.34 -11.07 11.78
C LEU A 166 27.49 -11.73 13.16
N ALA A 167 26.65 -12.70 13.51
CA ALA A 167 26.74 -13.42 14.77
C ALA A 167 28.02 -14.26 14.88
N GLU A 168 28.44 -14.92 13.80
CA GLU A 168 29.73 -15.63 13.71
C GLU A 168 30.90 -14.67 13.87
N GLY A 169 30.83 -13.50 13.22
CA GLY A 169 31.84 -12.47 13.32
C GLY A 169 31.95 -11.88 14.72
N GLU A 170 30.84 -11.75 15.46
CA GLU A 170 30.85 -11.38 16.88
C GLU A 170 31.40 -12.50 17.78
N ASN A 171 30.99 -13.76 17.55
CA ASN A 171 31.41 -14.91 18.34
C ASN A 171 32.88 -15.30 18.12
N ASN A 172 33.41 -15.06 16.92
CA ASN A 172 34.79 -15.31 16.54
C ASN A 172 35.63 -14.02 16.51
N ALA A 173 35.12 -12.93 17.08
CA ALA A 173 35.85 -11.67 17.17
C ALA A 173 37.07 -11.83 18.09
N ASN A 174 38.25 -11.96 17.51
CA ASN A 174 39.53 -11.92 18.26
C ASN A 174 40.16 -10.52 18.29
N THR A 175 39.43 -9.50 17.82
CA THR A 175 39.92 -8.12 17.71
C THR A 175 39.33 -7.27 18.82
N PHE A 176 40.18 -6.63 19.62
CA PHE A 176 39.77 -5.69 20.66
C PHE A 176 39.40 -4.34 20.03
N TYR A 177 38.13 -3.94 20.13
CA TYR A 177 37.66 -2.64 19.65
C TYR A 177 37.30 -1.72 20.82
N ARG A 178 37.79 -0.48 20.76
CA ARG A 178 37.53 0.56 21.75
C ARG A 178 36.35 1.41 21.29
N PHE A 179 35.26 1.33 22.04
CA PHE A 179 34.03 2.06 21.77
C PHE A 179 34.18 3.55 22.14
N PRO A 180 33.32 4.43 21.60
CA PRO A 180 33.29 5.86 21.95
C PRO A 180 33.04 6.13 23.45
N ASP A 181 32.42 5.17 24.14
CA ASP A 181 32.19 5.15 25.60
C ASP A 181 33.50 4.89 26.40
N GLY A 182 34.59 4.52 25.71
CA GLY A 182 35.88 4.19 26.30
C GLY A 182 36.04 2.72 26.68
N THR A 183 34.96 1.94 26.65
CA THR A 183 34.96 0.48 26.86
C THR A 183 35.67 -0.26 25.73
N VAL A 184 36.51 -1.24 26.08
CA VAL A 184 37.14 -2.13 25.10
C VAL A 184 36.51 -3.51 25.24
N ARG A 185 35.89 -4.01 24.17
CA ARG A 185 35.37 -5.39 24.10
C ARG A 185 35.86 -6.06 22.82
N THR A 186 35.92 -7.39 22.86
CA THR A 186 36.08 -8.21 21.67
C THR A 186 34.76 -8.20 20.91
N SER A 187 34.73 -7.45 19.82
CA SER A 187 33.54 -7.30 18.98
C SER A 187 33.97 -7.05 17.55
N MET A 188 33.14 -7.43 16.60
CA MET A 188 33.34 -7.10 15.20
C MET A 188 33.48 -5.58 15.03
N THR A 189 34.43 -5.12 14.21
CA THR A 189 34.57 -3.68 13.98
C THR A 189 33.42 -3.20 13.08
N PRO A 190 32.95 -1.96 13.24
CA PRO A 190 31.88 -1.42 12.38
C PRO A 190 32.26 -1.43 10.90
N GLU A 191 33.55 -1.38 10.57
CA GLU A 191 34.05 -1.52 9.19
C GLU A 191 33.85 -2.92 8.62
N GLN A 192 34.12 -3.96 9.43
CA GLN A 192 33.86 -5.34 9.04
C GLN A 192 32.36 -5.60 8.90
N GLU A 193 31.54 -5.03 9.79
CA GLU A 193 30.07 -5.16 9.71
C GLU A 193 29.55 -4.51 8.43
N ALA A 194 30.00 -3.28 8.15
CA ALA A 194 29.67 -2.57 6.92
C ALA A 194 30.12 -3.33 5.66
N ALA A 195 31.27 -4.01 5.69
CA ALA A 195 31.75 -4.83 4.58
C ALA A 195 30.82 -6.04 4.31
N ILE A 196 30.39 -6.74 5.37
CA ILE A 196 29.41 -7.83 5.24
C ILE A 196 28.09 -7.28 4.71
N HIS A 197 27.56 -6.20 5.29
CA HIS A 197 26.34 -5.56 4.80
C HIS A 197 26.41 -5.18 3.32
N LYS A 198 27.55 -4.63 2.87
CA LYS A 198 27.76 -4.26 1.47
C LYS A 198 27.75 -5.48 0.54
N GLU A 199 28.48 -6.53 0.90
CA GLU A 199 28.53 -7.77 0.12
C GLU A 199 27.13 -8.40 -0.03
N TYR A 200 26.33 -8.41 1.03
CA TYR A 200 24.98 -8.96 0.99
C TYR A 200 23.97 -8.03 0.29
N ALA A 201 24.17 -6.71 0.36
CA ALA A 201 23.38 -5.76 -0.43
C ALA A 201 23.57 -5.97 -1.93
N ASP A 202 24.81 -6.16 -2.39
CA ASP A 202 25.12 -6.45 -3.80
C ASP A 202 24.48 -7.78 -4.25
N LYS A 203 24.52 -8.82 -3.41
CA LYS A 203 23.85 -10.11 -3.68
C LYS A 203 22.34 -9.99 -3.77
N ILE A 204 21.71 -9.25 -2.85
CA ILE A 204 20.25 -9.01 -2.86
C ILE A 204 19.86 -8.28 -4.14
N HIS A 205 20.62 -7.24 -4.52
CA HIS A 205 20.38 -6.49 -5.75
C HIS A 205 20.52 -7.38 -6.99
N GLN A 206 21.54 -8.25 -7.04
CA GLN A 206 21.75 -9.19 -8.14
C GLN A 206 20.57 -10.17 -8.28
N VAL A 207 20.05 -10.69 -7.17
CA VAL A 207 18.86 -11.55 -7.17
C VAL A 207 17.64 -10.78 -7.67
N GLN A 208 17.42 -9.55 -7.21
CA GLN A 208 16.29 -8.74 -7.68
C GLN A 208 16.34 -8.49 -9.18
N GLU A 209 17.51 -8.16 -9.74
CA GLU A 209 17.64 -7.88 -11.18
C GLU A 209 17.50 -9.15 -12.03
N ASP A 210 18.03 -10.31 -11.58
CA ASP A 210 17.83 -11.60 -12.25
C ASP A 210 16.34 -11.95 -12.35
N TYR A 211 15.62 -11.86 -11.23
CA TYR A 211 14.20 -12.20 -11.19
C TYR A 211 13.33 -11.18 -11.93
N LYS A 212 13.67 -9.89 -11.86
CA LYS A 212 13.02 -8.84 -12.66
C LYS A 212 13.19 -9.08 -14.16
N ASN A 213 14.38 -9.44 -14.60
CA ASN A 213 14.63 -9.82 -15.99
C ASN A 213 13.84 -11.08 -16.38
N ARG A 214 13.79 -12.09 -15.52
CA ARG A 214 13.02 -13.33 -15.81
C ARG A 214 11.52 -13.08 -15.88
N ILE A 215 11.00 -12.22 -15.02
CA ILE A 215 9.59 -11.79 -15.04
C ILE A 215 9.28 -10.98 -16.30
N SER A 216 10.19 -10.10 -16.74
CA SER A 216 9.97 -9.28 -17.94
C SER A 216 9.92 -10.07 -19.24
N HIS A 217 10.47 -11.29 -19.27
CA HIS A 217 10.45 -12.18 -20.44
C HIS A 217 9.20 -13.08 -20.49
N ILE A 218 8.30 -13.00 -19.51
CA ILE A 218 7.03 -13.71 -19.52
C ILE A 218 5.99 -12.82 -20.22
N HIS A 219 5.49 -13.27 -21.37
CA HIS A 219 4.48 -12.61 -22.20
C HIS A 219 3.15 -13.37 -22.18
#